data_AF-A0A935CHG7-F1
#
_entry.id   AF-A0A935CHG7-F1
#
_cell.length_a   1.000
_cell.length_b   1.000
_cell.length_c   1.000
_cell.angle_alpha   90.00
_cell.angle_beta   90.00
_cell.angle_gamma   90.00
#
_symmetry.space_group_name_H-M   'P 1'
#
loop_
_entity.id
_entity.type
_entity.pdbx_description
1 polymer ?
#
loop_
_entity_poly.entity_id
_entity_poly.type
_entity_poly.pdbx_seq_one_letter_code
_entity_poly.pdbx_strand_id
1 'polypeptide(L)'
;MGAIAAIQNLGNGAKTAEQTFEIMDGVLRSKAADLVGHSTIPAQILNVEGKVVSTQQIPISQLLSPKASINVSSGAKMDRFMETLKQTKAGSAPPPITVTPGANGTSISNVPLDPVGH
;
A
#
# COMPACT_ATOMS: atom_id res chain seq x y z
N MET A 1 45.81 19.93 5.14
CA MET A 1 45.03 18.87 5.82
C MET A 1 43.83 19.54 6.44
N GLY A 2 42.70 19.57 5.74
CA GLY A 2 41.48 18.85 6.14
C GLY A 2 40.56 19.82 6.90
N ALA A 3 39.29 20.05 6.60
CA ALA A 3 38.32 19.26 5.86
C ALA A 3 37.30 20.17 5.15
N ILE A 4 36.71 19.61 4.11
CA ILE A 4 35.69 20.20 3.24
C ILE A 4 34.38 20.16 4.01
N ALA A 5 33.83 21.32 4.38
CA ALA A 5 32.53 21.39 5.04
C ALA A 5 31.39 21.32 4.02
N ALA A 6 30.65 20.21 4.11
CA ALA A 6 29.21 20.02 3.86
C ALA A 6 28.58 20.60 2.56
N ILE A 7 28.22 19.68 1.66
CA ILE A 7 27.18 19.87 0.63
C ILE A 7 26.19 18.70 0.75
N GLN A 8 24.90 18.99 0.49
CA GLN A 8 23.70 18.13 0.41
C GLN A 8 22.94 18.05 1.76
N ASN A 9 21.89 18.83 2.05
CA ASN A 9 20.64 19.13 1.34
C ASN A 9 19.85 17.87 0.91
N LEU A 10 18.76 17.59 1.64
CA LEU A 10 17.40 17.31 1.14
C LEU A 10 16.64 16.37 2.10
N GLY A 11 15.50 16.84 2.59
CA GLY A 11 14.44 15.95 3.09
C GLY A 11 13.87 16.35 4.44
N ASN A 12 13.12 17.45 4.46
CA ASN A 12 12.06 17.79 5.41
C ASN A 12 11.69 16.67 6.40
N GLY A 13 12.24 16.74 7.61
CA GLY A 13 11.71 16.10 8.81
C GLY A 13 10.44 16.79 9.31
N ALA A 14 9.52 17.11 8.40
CA ALA A 14 8.17 17.47 8.79
C ALA A 14 7.54 16.17 9.34
N LYS A 15 7.44 16.09 10.66
CA LYS A 15 6.38 15.35 11.35
C LYS A 15 5.04 15.96 10.93
N THR A 16 4.68 15.80 9.66
CA THR A 16 3.31 15.91 9.18
C THR A 16 2.58 14.81 9.93
N ALA A 17 1.51 15.13 10.65
CA ALA A 17 0.61 14.10 11.18
C ALA A 17 0.45 13.03 10.10
N GLU A 18 0.86 11.78 10.37
CA GLU A 18 0.99 10.75 9.34
C GLU A 18 -0.35 10.62 8.63
N GLN A 19 -0.44 11.20 7.43
CA GLN A 19 -1.67 11.21 6.67
C GLN A 19 -1.98 9.76 6.32
N THR A 20 -3.07 9.25 6.85
CA THR A 20 -3.55 7.92 6.51
C THR A 20 -4.35 7.97 5.22
N PHE A 21 -4.37 6.84 4.54
CA PHE A 21 -5.03 6.69 3.26
C PHE A 21 -5.94 5.47 3.29
N GLU A 22 -7.16 5.66 2.85
CA GLU A 22 -8.13 4.59 2.65
C GLU A 22 -7.93 3.99 1.26
N ILE A 23 -7.78 2.67 1.18
CA ILE A 23 -7.59 1.95 -0.09
C ILE A 23 -8.94 1.79 -0.78
N MET A 24 -9.11 2.46 -1.92
CA MET A 24 -10.27 2.33 -2.79
C MET A 24 -10.18 1.11 -3.72
N ASP A 25 -9.00 0.89 -4.31
CA ASP A 25 -8.68 -0.30 -5.11
C ASP A 25 -7.27 -0.79 -4.81
N GLY A 26 -7.07 -2.12 -4.91
CA GLY A 26 -5.74 -2.71 -4.79
C GLY A 26 -5.41 -3.25 -3.40
N VAL A 27 -6.41 -3.48 -2.52
CA VAL A 27 -6.21 -4.09 -1.19
C VAL A 27 -5.38 -5.37 -1.26
N LEU A 28 -5.65 -6.25 -2.25
CA LEU A 28 -4.87 -7.46 -2.49
C LEU A 28 -3.38 -7.17 -2.77
N ARG A 29 -3.10 -6.14 -3.57
CA ARG A 29 -1.73 -5.72 -3.92
C ARG A 29 -1.02 -5.10 -2.74
N SER A 30 -1.72 -4.25 -1.98
CA SER A 30 -1.20 -3.68 -0.73
C SER A 30 -0.86 -4.78 0.28
N LYS A 31 -1.72 -5.79 0.43
CA LYS A 31 -1.45 -6.93 1.31
C LYS A 31 -0.29 -7.80 0.81
N ALA A 32 -0.21 -8.03 -0.49
CA ALA A 32 0.92 -8.75 -1.07
C ALA A 32 2.25 -8.01 -0.83
N ALA A 33 2.26 -6.69 -1.01
CA ALA A 33 3.44 -5.86 -0.75
C ALA A 33 3.85 -5.87 0.73
N ASP A 34 2.88 -5.80 1.65
CA ASP A 34 3.07 -5.96 3.10
C ASP A 34 3.72 -7.32 3.42
N LEU A 35 3.18 -8.42 2.88
CA LEU A 35 3.68 -9.78 3.11
C LEU A 35 5.07 -10.04 2.51
N VAL A 36 5.43 -9.35 1.43
CA VAL A 36 6.77 -9.42 0.81
C VAL A 36 7.78 -8.54 1.56
N GLY A 37 7.33 -7.66 2.46
CA GLY A 37 8.19 -6.78 3.26
C GLY A 37 8.53 -5.46 2.58
N HIS A 38 7.76 -5.02 1.58
CA HIS A 38 7.92 -3.69 1.01
C HIS A 38 7.51 -2.63 2.03
N SER A 39 8.28 -1.54 2.14
CA SER A 39 7.92 -0.43 3.05
C SER A 39 6.94 0.56 2.41
N THR A 40 6.92 0.63 1.08
CA THR A 40 6.09 1.57 0.30
C THR A 40 5.45 0.88 -0.90
N ILE A 41 4.35 1.44 -1.41
CA ILE A 41 3.67 0.98 -2.63
C ILE A 41 3.24 2.18 -3.49
N PRO A 42 3.28 2.09 -4.83
CA PRO A 42 2.82 3.18 -5.69
C PRO A 42 1.31 3.33 -5.59
N ALA A 43 0.85 4.55 -5.36
CA ALA A 43 -0.56 4.86 -5.18
C ALA A 43 -0.98 6.11 -5.95
N GLN A 44 -2.16 6.07 -6.54
CA GLN A 44 -2.90 7.21 -7.07
C GLN A 44 -3.84 7.74 -5.99
N ILE A 45 -3.62 8.99 -5.59
CA ILE A 45 -4.46 9.67 -4.61
C ILE A 45 -5.62 10.31 -5.35
N LEU A 46 -6.84 9.94 -4.98
CA LEU A 46 -8.07 10.53 -5.46
C LEU A 46 -8.53 11.67 -4.54
N ASN A 47 -9.14 12.69 -5.12
CA ASN A 47 -9.93 13.67 -4.37
C ASN A 47 -11.36 13.17 -4.12
N VAL A 48 -12.16 14.00 -3.44
CA VAL A 48 -13.59 13.74 -3.16
C VAL A 48 -14.46 13.60 -4.42
N GLU A 49 -13.99 14.11 -5.56
CA GLU A 49 -14.66 13.97 -6.86
C GLU A 49 -14.24 12.68 -7.61
N GLY A 50 -13.39 11.85 -7.01
CA GLY A 50 -12.87 10.62 -7.62
C GLY A 50 -11.80 10.84 -8.69
N LYS A 51 -11.23 12.04 -8.80
CA LYS A 51 -10.15 12.36 -9.76
C LYS A 51 -8.78 12.15 -9.14
N VAL A 52 -7.86 11.59 -9.91
CA VAL A 52 -6.45 11.46 -9.52
C VAL A 52 -5.84 12.85 -9.39
N VAL A 53 -5.43 13.21 -8.17
CA VAL A 53 -4.75 14.48 -7.88
C VAL A 53 -3.23 14.32 -7.77
N SER A 54 -2.74 13.12 -7.45
CA SER A 54 -1.31 12.83 -7.34
C SER A 54 -1.04 11.34 -7.51
N THR A 55 0.18 11.00 -7.90
CA THR A 55 0.71 9.63 -7.87
C THR A 55 2.03 9.63 -7.12
N GLN A 56 2.15 8.86 -6.05
CA GLN A 56 3.35 8.83 -5.22
C GLN A 56 3.53 7.47 -4.52
N GLN A 57 4.72 7.26 -3.96
CA GLN A 57 4.99 6.12 -3.09
C GLN A 57 4.41 6.41 -1.70
N ILE A 58 3.49 5.57 -1.24
CA ILE A 58 2.88 5.69 0.09
C ILE A 58 3.41 4.58 0.99
N PRO A 59 3.83 4.90 2.23
CA PRO A 59 4.17 3.90 3.24
C PRO A 59 3.02 2.92 3.48
N ILE A 60 3.32 1.62 3.49
CA ILE A 60 2.31 0.58 3.74
C ILE A 60 1.64 0.77 5.10
N SER A 61 2.39 1.25 6.11
CA SER A 61 1.88 1.57 7.46
C SER A 61 0.77 2.62 7.47
N GLN A 62 0.69 3.47 6.45
CA GLN A 62 -0.32 4.53 6.34
C GLN A 62 -1.58 4.07 5.58
N LEU A 63 -1.60 2.84 5.09
CA LEU A 63 -2.71 2.30 4.30
C LEU A 63 -3.73 1.58 5.18
N LEU A 64 -4.99 1.96 5.02
CA LEU A 64 -6.14 1.36 5.66
C LEU A 64 -7.03 0.70 4.61
N SER A 65 -7.44 -0.54 4.85
CA SER A 65 -8.45 -1.19 4.05
C SER A 65 -9.84 -0.91 4.60
N PRO A 66 -10.80 -0.44 3.78
CA PRO A 66 -12.19 -0.36 4.19
C PRO A 66 -12.82 -1.76 4.38
N LYS A 67 -12.12 -2.83 3.97
CA LYS A 67 -12.56 -4.22 4.14
C LYS A 67 -11.99 -4.81 5.42
N ALA A 68 -12.85 -5.48 6.17
CA ALA A 68 -12.45 -6.21 7.38
C ALA A 68 -11.57 -7.44 7.07
N SER A 69 -11.70 -8.02 5.88
CA SER A 69 -10.89 -9.15 5.42
C SER A 69 -10.77 -9.18 3.90
N ILE A 70 -9.77 -9.90 3.40
CA ILE A 70 -9.63 -10.20 1.98
C ILE A 70 -10.20 -11.58 1.70
N ASN A 71 -11.28 -11.60 0.93
CA ASN A 71 -11.94 -12.84 0.54
C ASN A 71 -11.07 -13.66 -0.43
N VAL A 72 -10.46 -14.72 0.09
CA VAL A 72 -9.76 -15.76 -0.67
C VAL A 72 -10.39 -17.14 -0.46
N SER A 73 -11.66 -17.19 -0.06
CA SER A 73 -12.29 -18.43 0.41
C SER A 73 -12.51 -19.51 -0.66
N SER A 74 -12.41 -19.15 -1.96
CA SER A 74 -12.45 -20.10 -3.07
C SER A 74 -11.06 -20.32 -3.68
N GLY A 75 -10.82 -21.52 -4.20
CA GLY A 75 -9.54 -21.87 -4.86
C GLY A 75 -9.11 -20.84 -5.91
N ALA A 76 -10.02 -20.44 -6.81
CA ALA A 76 -9.72 -19.43 -7.83
C ALA A 76 -9.33 -18.05 -7.26
N LYS A 77 -9.88 -17.65 -6.11
CA LYS A 77 -9.51 -16.38 -5.44
C LYS A 77 -8.15 -16.51 -4.75
N MET A 78 -7.88 -17.65 -4.12
CA MET A 78 -6.57 -17.96 -3.54
C MET A 78 -5.49 -18.00 -4.62
N ASP A 79 -5.74 -18.66 -5.76
CA ASP A 79 -4.80 -18.72 -6.89
C ASP A 79 -4.46 -17.32 -7.41
N ARG A 80 -5.46 -16.44 -7.55
CA ARG A 80 -5.25 -15.05 -7.94
C ARG A 80 -4.42 -14.28 -6.93
N PHE A 81 -4.66 -14.50 -5.63
CA PHE A 81 -3.85 -13.90 -4.57
C PHE A 81 -2.40 -14.38 -4.61
N MET A 82 -2.20 -15.69 -4.75
CA MET A 82 -0.87 -16.30 -4.86
C MET A 82 -0.11 -15.82 -6.09
N GLU A 83 -0.78 -15.66 -7.24
CA GLU A 83 -0.17 -15.07 -8.43
C GLU A 83 0.24 -13.62 -8.20
N THR A 84 -0.62 -12.82 -7.54
CA THR A 84 -0.29 -11.43 -7.18
C THR A 84 0.92 -11.37 -6.23
N LEU A 85 0.96 -12.24 -5.23
CA LEU A 85 2.08 -12.37 -4.30
C LEU A 85 3.37 -12.74 -5.03
N LYS A 86 3.30 -13.73 -5.92
CA LYS A 86 4.44 -14.20 -6.73
C LYS A 86 4.98 -13.08 -7.62
N GLN A 87 4.11 -12.34 -8.31
CA GLN A 87 4.51 -11.21 -9.15
C GLN A 87 5.15 -10.08 -8.33
N THR A 88 4.56 -9.76 -7.18
CA THR A 88 5.10 -8.75 -6.27
C THR A 88 6.48 -9.15 -5.75
N LYS A 89 6.66 -10.42 -5.36
CA LYS A 89 7.95 -10.97 -4.92
C LYS A 89 8.98 -11.01 -6.04
N ALA A 90 8.57 -11.23 -7.28
CA ALA A 90 9.45 -11.19 -8.45
C ALA A 90 9.90 -9.75 -8.81
N GLY A 91 9.43 -8.73 -8.09
CA GLY A 91 9.74 -7.33 -8.38
C GLY A 91 9.01 -6.79 -9.61
N SER A 92 7.98 -7.49 -10.10
CA SER A 92 7.10 -6.94 -11.13
C SER A 92 6.45 -5.68 -10.58
N ALA A 93 6.50 -4.58 -11.33
CA ALA A 93 5.85 -3.33 -10.92
C ALA A 93 4.33 -3.48 -11.15
N PRO A 94 3.52 -3.70 -10.09
CA PRO A 94 2.09 -3.79 -10.28
C PRO A 94 1.53 -2.42 -10.65
N PRO A 95 0.34 -2.35 -11.28
CA PRO A 95 -0.35 -1.09 -11.43
C PRO A 95 -0.55 -0.41 -10.06
N PRO A 96 -0.45 0.93 -9.99
CA PRO A 96 -0.66 1.66 -8.75
C PRO A 96 -1.97 1.27 -8.07
N ILE A 97 -1.98 1.30 -6.74
CA ILE A 97 -3.24 1.22 -5.98
C ILE A 97 -3.96 2.56 -6.05
N THR A 98 -5.24 2.56 -5.72
CA THR A 98 -6.03 3.80 -5.69
C THR A 98 -6.44 4.07 -4.27
N VAL A 99 -6.18 5.28 -3.77
CA VAL A 99 -6.45 5.65 -2.38
C VAL A 99 -7.11 7.01 -2.28
N THR A 100 -7.77 7.28 -1.16
CA THR A 100 -8.25 8.60 -0.77
C THR A 100 -7.65 8.98 0.59
N PRO A 101 -7.41 10.27 0.88
CA PRO A 101 -7.08 10.69 2.23
C PRO A 101 -8.22 10.32 3.19
N GLY A 102 -7.90 9.60 4.27
CA GLY A 102 -8.93 9.09 5.17
C GLY A 102 -8.37 8.18 6.25
N ALA A 103 -9.15 7.99 7.31
CA ALA A 103 -8.78 7.18 8.48
C ALA A 103 -9.72 5.97 8.69
N ASN A 104 -10.56 5.64 7.70
CA ASN A 104 -11.51 4.55 7.85
C ASN A 104 -10.88 3.19 7.53
N GLY A 105 -11.23 2.20 8.35
CA GLY A 105 -10.90 0.81 8.10
C GLY A 105 -9.75 0.27 8.94
N THR A 106 -9.20 -0.85 8.50
CA THR A 106 -8.18 -1.62 9.23
C THR A 106 -6.83 -1.42 8.56
N SER A 107 -5.77 -1.17 9.34
CA SER A 107 -4.41 -1.15 8.81
C SER A 107 -4.13 -2.39 7.98
N ILE A 108 -3.57 -2.23 6.78
CA ILE A 108 -3.40 -3.33 5.83
C ILE A 108 -2.60 -4.51 6.42
N SER A 109 -1.65 -4.23 7.31
CA SER A 109 -0.88 -5.26 8.01
C SER A 109 -1.76 -6.15 8.91
N ASN A 110 -2.88 -5.61 9.42
CA ASN A 110 -3.85 -6.31 10.27
C ASN A 110 -5.06 -6.87 9.52
N VAL A 111 -5.15 -6.71 8.19
CA VAL A 111 -6.26 -7.27 7.41
C VAL A 111 -6.03 -8.78 7.20
N PRO A 112 -6.88 -9.66 7.76
CA PRO A 112 -6.77 -11.10 7.56
C PRO A 112 -7.20 -11.53 6.15
N LEU A 113 -6.70 -12.70 5.73
CA LEU A 113 -7.21 -13.44 4.59
C LEU A 113 -8.30 -14.39 5.08
N ASP A 114 -9.45 -14.43 4.41
CA ASP A 114 -10.50 -15.39 4.76
C ASP A 114 -10.01 -16.84 4.55
N PRO A 115 -10.35 -17.79 5.45
CA PRO A 115 -9.97 -19.19 5.28
C PRO A 115 -10.60 -19.79 4.02
N VAL A 116 -9.90 -20.72 3.38
CA VAL A 116 -10.40 -21.46 2.22
C VAL A 116 -11.31 -22.60 2.69
N GLY A 117 -12.52 -22.69 2.13
CA GLY A 117 -13.36 -23.90 2.22
C GLY A 117 -14.28 -24.03 3.44
N HIS A 118 -15.15 -23.05 3.69
CA HIS A 118 -16.39 -23.28 4.47
C HIS A 118 -17.56 -23.59 3.55
#